data_AF-A0A2E5B6K6-F1
#
_entry.id   AF-A0A2E5B6K6-F1
#
_cell.length_a   1.000
_cell.length_b   1.000
_cell.length_c   1.000
_cell.angle_alpha   90.00
_cell.angle_beta   90.00
_cell.angle_gamma   90.00
#
_symmetry.space_group_name_H-M   'P 1'
#
loop_
_entity.id
_entity.type
_entity.pdbx_description
1 polymer ?
#
loop_
_entity_poly.entity_id
_entity_poly.type
_entity_poly.pdbx_seq_one_letter_code
_entity_poly.pdbx_strand_id
1 'polypeptide(L)'
;MAEIRKTPPMIINTPEDGFLRVGLTTAPRNRPDQVQLAGGCGASLRIFDDGGWELRSVNKTKKPNKKGCNLIARGEGGLQILSDGDVNISAGGDFNVSAKNITMETTADDGDFTVFCKRDILLDADNNFKAFGTKCVVSAADNLITHSKGWNLIVGNPVYVYEKKSKLIPTSTSDIVKGLLDQFLLGV
;
A
#
# COMPACT_ATOMS: atom_id res chain seq x y z
N MET A 1 24.49 27.39 -28.65
CA MET A 1 23.77 28.62 -29.03
C MET A 1 22.30 28.39 -28.75
N ALA A 2 21.64 29.27 -27.98
CA ALA A 2 20.20 29.18 -27.78
C ALA A 2 19.50 29.46 -29.13
N GLU A 3 18.75 28.49 -29.62
CA GLU A 3 18.03 28.58 -30.88
C GLU A 3 16.91 29.65 -30.72
N ILE A 4 17.07 30.82 -31.34
CA ILE A 4 16.02 31.84 -31.36
C ILE A 4 14.94 31.37 -32.33
N ARG A 5 13.90 30.70 -31.81
CA ARG A 5 12.77 30.23 -32.62
C ARG A 5 11.79 31.35 -32.92
N LYS A 6 11.30 31.37 -34.16
CA LYS A 6 10.52 32.47 -34.78
C LYS A 6 9.01 32.40 -34.61
N THR A 7 8.46 31.29 -34.11
CA THR A 7 7.00 31.11 -34.04
C THR A 7 6.50 31.31 -32.60
N PRO A 8 5.56 32.24 -32.37
CA PRO A 8 5.01 32.46 -31.03
C PRO A 8 4.26 31.22 -30.54
N PRO A 9 4.13 31.04 -29.22
CA PRO A 9 3.29 29.98 -28.67
C PRO A 9 1.85 30.19 -29.11
N MET A 10 1.16 29.09 -29.39
CA MET A 10 -0.28 29.12 -29.59
C MET A 10 -0.95 29.30 -28.24
N ILE A 11 -1.78 30.33 -28.12
CA ILE A 11 -2.58 30.61 -26.92
C ILE A 11 -4.03 30.68 -27.33
N ILE A 12 -4.87 29.91 -26.64
CA ILE A 12 -6.33 30.00 -26.71
C ILE A 12 -6.77 30.34 -25.30
N ASN A 13 -7.38 31.51 -25.12
CA ASN A 13 -7.76 31.98 -23.81
C ASN A 13 -9.16 32.60 -23.83
N THR A 14 -9.85 32.45 -22.70
CA THR A 14 -10.95 33.32 -22.32
C THR A 14 -10.52 34.02 -21.03
N PRO A 15 -10.61 35.37 -20.94
CA PRO A 15 -10.02 36.12 -19.82
C PRO A 15 -10.51 35.67 -18.43
N GLU A 16 -11.72 35.11 -18.33
CA GLU A 16 -12.35 34.76 -17.05
C GLU A 16 -12.25 33.26 -16.71
N ASP A 17 -12.11 32.38 -17.72
CA ASP A 17 -12.24 30.93 -17.51
C ASP A 17 -10.93 30.15 -17.63
N GLY A 18 -9.86 30.74 -18.18
CA GLY A 18 -8.52 30.14 -18.21
C GLY A 18 -7.84 30.18 -19.57
N PHE A 19 -6.79 29.38 -19.71
CA PHE A 19 -5.99 29.33 -20.94
C PHE A 19 -5.36 27.96 -21.20
N LEU A 20 -5.19 27.70 -22.49
CA LEU A 20 -4.26 26.72 -23.02
C LEU A 20 -3.08 27.45 -23.66
N ARG A 21 -1.87 26.99 -23.36
CA ARG A 21 -0.67 27.40 -24.05
C ARG A 21 0.11 26.18 -24.53
N VAL A 22 0.48 26.22 -25.80
CA VAL A 22 1.38 25.23 -26.43
C VAL A 22 2.55 25.94 -27.06
N GLY A 23 3.75 25.49 -26.70
CA GLY A 23 5.01 26.10 -27.08
C GLY A 23 5.74 26.68 -25.88
N LEU A 24 7.02 26.98 -26.08
CA LEU A 24 7.90 27.49 -25.04
C LEU A 24 7.34 28.76 -24.42
N THR A 25 7.43 28.84 -23.10
CA THR A 25 7.15 30.10 -22.41
C THR A 25 8.09 31.19 -22.92
N THR A 26 7.54 32.31 -23.39
CA THR A 26 8.30 33.47 -23.87
C THR A 26 8.58 34.52 -22.78
N ALA A 27 7.71 34.61 -21.78
CA ALA A 27 7.97 35.41 -20.59
C ALA A 27 9.08 34.76 -19.76
N PRO A 28 9.94 35.54 -19.08
CA PRO A 28 10.91 34.98 -18.16
C PRO A 28 10.18 34.19 -17.06
N ARG A 29 10.33 32.86 -17.06
CA ARG A 29 9.78 31.93 -16.06
C ARG A 29 10.83 30.93 -15.64
N ASN A 30 10.66 30.45 -14.42
CA ASN A 30 11.67 29.65 -13.75
C ASN A 30 11.75 28.19 -14.24
N ARG A 31 10.63 27.59 -14.69
CA ARG A 31 10.64 26.26 -15.32
C ARG A 31 9.81 26.35 -16.59
N PRO A 32 10.46 26.38 -17.77
CA PRO A 32 9.75 26.53 -19.02
C PRO A 32 8.87 25.30 -19.19
N ASP A 33 7.57 25.54 -19.09
CA ASP A 33 6.60 24.55 -19.47
C ASP A 33 6.35 24.69 -20.97
N GLN A 34 6.52 23.57 -21.67
CA GLN A 34 6.21 23.46 -23.10
C GLN A 34 4.70 23.52 -23.31
N VAL A 35 3.95 23.04 -22.31
CA VAL A 35 2.50 22.95 -22.35
C VAL A 35 1.95 23.27 -20.97
N GLN A 36 1.02 24.22 -20.91
CA GLN A 36 0.21 24.48 -19.72
C GLN A 36 -1.24 24.60 -20.11
N LEU A 37 -2.06 23.87 -19.36
CA LEU A 37 -3.50 24.05 -19.30
C LEU A 37 -3.82 24.58 -17.92
N ALA A 38 -4.44 25.76 -17.83
CA ALA A 38 -4.80 26.35 -16.56
C ALA A 38 -6.22 26.93 -16.59
N GLY A 39 -6.98 26.71 -15.52
CA GLY A 39 -8.25 27.42 -15.33
C GLY A 39 -8.02 28.86 -14.87
N GLY A 40 -8.99 29.75 -15.09
CA GLY A 40 -8.98 31.15 -14.62
C GLY A 40 -8.96 31.28 -13.09
N CYS A 41 -9.06 30.16 -12.37
CA CYS A 41 -8.88 30.04 -10.93
C CYS A 41 -7.43 29.78 -10.47
N GLY A 42 -6.54 29.35 -11.39
CA GLY A 42 -5.15 28.97 -11.12
C GLY A 42 -4.83 27.46 -11.04
N ALA A 43 -5.81 26.55 -11.16
CA ALA A 43 -5.58 25.10 -11.22
C ALA A 43 -4.93 24.78 -12.57
N SER A 44 -3.93 23.91 -12.61
CA SER A 44 -3.17 23.69 -13.84
C SER A 44 -2.57 22.31 -13.99
N LEU A 45 -2.58 21.80 -15.21
CA LEU A 45 -1.67 20.75 -15.65
C LEU A 45 -0.51 21.42 -16.40
N ARG A 46 0.72 21.06 -16.06
CA ARG A 46 1.93 21.60 -16.73
C ARG A 46 2.85 20.46 -17.14
N ILE A 47 3.41 20.56 -18.34
CA ILE A 47 4.47 19.69 -18.87
C ILE A 47 5.67 20.56 -19.20
N PHE A 48 6.84 20.14 -18.73
CA PHE A 48 8.06 20.91 -18.77
C PHE A 48 9.01 20.41 -19.85
N ASP A 49 9.89 21.31 -20.33
CA ASP A 49 10.93 20.98 -21.31
C ASP A 49 11.80 19.78 -20.89
N ASP A 50 11.93 19.58 -19.58
CA ASP A 50 12.73 18.54 -18.96
C ASP A 50 12.04 17.15 -18.89
N GLY A 51 10.87 16.97 -19.51
CA GLY A 51 10.12 15.71 -19.51
C GLY A 51 9.19 15.52 -18.31
N GLY A 52 9.26 16.40 -17.31
CA GLY A 52 8.38 16.35 -16.15
C GLY A 52 6.99 16.94 -16.36
N TRP A 53 6.07 16.61 -15.45
CA TRP A 53 4.75 17.23 -15.41
C TRP A 53 4.30 17.55 -13.98
N GLU A 54 3.17 18.24 -13.85
CA GLU A 54 2.40 18.35 -12.61
C GLU A 54 0.91 18.47 -12.91
N LEU A 55 0.06 17.90 -12.05
CA LEU A 55 -1.32 18.31 -11.88
C LEU A 55 -1.33 19.25 -10.66
N ARG A 56 -2.05 20.37 -10.75
CA ARG A 56 -2.26 21.35 -9.68
C ARG A 56 -3.75 21.69 -9.61
N SER A 57 -4.29 21.81 -8.40
CA SER A 57 -5.61 22.39 -8.13
C SER A 57 -5.46 23.68 -7.32
N VAL A 58 -6.52 24.50 -7.23
CA VAL A 58 -6.50 25.80 -6.52
C VAL A 58 -7.76 26.04 -5.70
N ASN A 59 -7.57 26.68 -4.55
CA ASN A 59 -8.65 27.03 -3.62
C ASN A 59 -9.30 28.36 -4.03
N LYS A 60 -10.63 28.36 -4.20
CA LYS A 60 -11.44 29.59 -4.30
C LYS A 60 -12.26 29.78 -3.03
N THR A 61 -12.36 31.02 -2.54
CA THR A 61 -13.22 31.40 -1.42
C THR A 61 -14.66 30.96 -1.72
N LYS A 62 -15.28 30.16 -0.83
CA LYS A 62 -16.63 29.56 -0.96
C LYS A 62 -16.80 28.35 -1.90
N LYS A 63 -15.75 27.85 -2.57
CA LYS A 63 -15.71 26.53 -3.23
C LYS A 63 -14.40 25.80 -2.87
N PRO A 64 -14.29 25.25 -1.65
CA PRO A 64 -13.14 24.42 -1.29
C PRO A 64 -13.13 23.14 -2.15
N ASN A 65 -11.96 22.74 -2.66
CA ASN A 65 -11.85 21.51 -3.46
C ASN A 65 -12.19 20.25 -2.65
N LYS A 66 -12.72 19.23 -3.33
CA LYS A 66 -12.78 17.86 -2.80
C LYS A 66 -11.37 17.23 -2.86
N LYS A 67 -11.00 16.47 -1.83
CA LYS A 67 -9.68 15.79 -1.68
C LYS A 67 -9.35 14.94 -2.92
N GLY A 68 -8.07 14.93 -3.36
CA GLY A 68 -7.52 13.98 -4.34
C GLY A 68 -7.10 14.51 -5.72
N CYS A 69 -7.25 15.79 -6.03
CA CYS A 69 -6.98 16.24 -7.39
C CYS A 69 -5.52 16.65 -7.53
N ASN A 70 -4.54 15.70 -7.58
CA ASN A 70 -3.20 15.75 -8.23
C ASN A 70 -2.40 14.44 -8.11
N LEU A 71 -1.95 13.88 -9.25
CA LEU A 71 -0.92 12.84 -9.40
C LEU A 71 0.15 13.40 -10.32
N ILE A 72 1.41 12.96 -10.24
CA ILE A 72 2.55 13.54 -10.99
C ILE A 72 3.62 12.46 -11.27
N ALA A 73 4.09 12.28 -12.52
CA ALA A 73 5.01 11.21 -12.96
C ALA A 73 5.98 11.64 -14.11
N ARG A 74 7.14 12.17 -13.79
CA ARG A 74 7.85 13.15 -14.61
C ARG A 74 8.73 12.65 -15.80
N GLY A 75 8.45 11.51 -16.46
CA GLY A 75 9.21 11.10 -17.68
C GLY A 75 9.29 9.58 -17.97
N GLU A 76 10.24 9.15 -18.84
CA GLU A 76 10.49 7.74 -19.25
C GLU A 76 11.02 6.83 -18.12
N GLY A 77 11.43 7.44 -17.00
CA GLY A 77 11.87 6.73 -15.81
C GLY A 77 10.72 6.36 -14.86
N GLY A 78 11.06 5.61 -13.81
CA GLY A 78 10.13 5.37 -12.71
C GLY A 78 9.86 6.64 -11.90
N LEU A 79 8.71 6.68 -11.22
CA LEU A 79 8.47 7.67 -10.16
C LEU A 79 9.25 7.22 -8.92
N GLN A 80 10.47 7.70 -8.79
CA GLN A 80 11.24 7.50 -7.57
C GLN A 80 10.75 8.47 -6.50
N ILE A 81 10.29 7.92 -5.38
CA ILE A 81 10.02 8.66 -4.14
C ILE A 81 11.12 8.25 -3.17
N LEU A 82 12.11 9.12 -3.00
CA LEU A 82 13.23 8.94 -2.09
C LEU A 82 13.15 10.00 -0.99
N SER A 83 13.45 9.62 0.25
CA SER A 83 13.45 10.50 1.41
C SER A 83 14.51 10.04 2.42
N ASP A 84 15.34 10.94 2.95
CA ASP A 84 16.27 10.67 4.05
C ASP A 84 15.59 10.68 5.44
N GLY A 85 14.37 11.25 5.50
CA GLY A 85 13.47 11.16 6.65
C GLY A 85 12.20 10.36 6.32
N ASP A 86 11.15 10.53 7.10
CA ASP A 86 9.97 9.68 7.01
C ASP A 86 9.09 9.95 5.77
N VAL A 87 8.58 8.87 5.17
CA VAL A 87 7.50 8.92 4.18
C VAL A 87 6.19 8.52 4.83
N ASN A 88 5.37 9.51 5.18
CA ASN A 88 4.07 9.30 5.82
C ASN A 88 2.94 9.36 4.79
N ILE A 89 2.18 8.27 4.64
CA ILE A 89 1.04 8.19 3.72
C ILE A 89 -0.24 7.99 4.54
N SER A 90 -1.16 8.95 4.46
CA SER A 90 -2.44 8.92 5.17
C SER A 90 -3.61 9.00 4.20
N ALA A 91 -4.44 7.97 4.19
CA ALA A 91 -5.68 7.94 3.44
C ALA A 91 -6.86 8.17 4.39
N GLY A 92 -7.70 9.16 4.08
CA GLY A 92 -8.98 9.34 4.78
C GLY A 92 -10.04 8.29 4.38
N GLY A 93 -9.74 7.51 3.34
CA GLY A 93 -10.47 6.31 2.93
C GLY A 93 -9.48 5.17 2.79
N ASP A 94 -9.59 4.38 1.74
CA ASP A 94 -8.75 3.20 1.56
C ASP A 94 -7.35 3.56 1.03
N PHE A 95 -6.33 2.86 1.54
CA PHE A 95 -4.98 2.86 0.98
C PHE A 95 -4.75 1.53 0.26
N ASN A 96 -4.68 1.58 -1.08
CA ASN A 96 -4.50 0.41 -1.93
C ASN A 96 -3.16 0.52 -2.65
N VAL A 97 -2.38 -0.57 -2.63
CA VAL A 97 -1.11 -0.68 -3.34
C VAL A 97 -1.17 -1.90 -4.25
N SER A 98 -0.81 -1.72 -5.52
CA SER A 98 -0.79 -2.80 -6.50
C SER A 98 0.38 -2.59 -7.44
N ALA A 99 1.20 -3.61 -7.62
CA ALA A 99 2.36 -3.59 -8.50
C ALA A 99 2.70 -5.01 -8.95
N LYS A 100 3.53 -5.16 -10.00
CA LYS A 100 4.05 -6.48 -10.42
C LYS A 100 4.83 -7.14 -9.28
N ASN A 101 5.68 -6.35 -8.63
CA ASN A 101 6.43 -6.74 -7.45
C ASN A 101 6.24 -5.65 -6.40
N ILE A 102 5.96 -6.06 -5.16
CA ILE A 102 6.02 -5.18 -3.99
C ILE A 102 7.10 -5.74 -3.10
N THR A 103 8.21 -5.02 -2.99
CA THR A 103 9.34 -5.37 -2.12
C THR A 103 9.43 -4.32 -1.03
N MET A 104 9.49 -4.77 0.22
CA MET A 104 9.68 -3.92 1.39
C MET A 104 10.89 -4.46 2.15
N GLU A 105 11.84 -3.57 2.47
CA GLU A 105 13.10 -3.94 3.12
C GLU A 105 13.49 -2.83 4.09
N THR A 106 13.91 -3.22 5.29
CA THR A 106 14.57 -2.35 6.27
C THR A 106 16.07 -2.48 6.09
N THR A 107 16.77 -1.36 5.92
CA THR A 107 18.20 -1.36 5.58
C THR A 107 19.15 -1.13 6.77
N ALA A 108 18.60 -0.84 7.96
CA ALA A 108 19.39 -0.66 9.19
C ALA A 108 19.41 -1.95 10.01
N ASP A 109 20.51 -2.20 10.72
CA ASP A 109 20.69 -3.39 11.57
C ASP A 109 19.64 -3.47 12.70
N ASP A 110 19.12 -2.32 13.12
CA ASP A 110 18.08 -2.15 14.14
C ASP A 110 16.73 -1.68 13.57
N GLY A 111 16.53 -1.78 12.24
CA GLY A 111 15.29 -1.39 11.58
C GLY A 111 14.16 -2.41 11.75
N ASP A 112 12.95 -1.92 12.01
CA ASP A 112 11.76 -2.75 12.20
C ASP A 112 10.74 -2.61 11.05
N PHE A 113 10.07 -3.72 10.72
CA PHE A 113 8.86 -3.71 9.90
C PHE A 113 7.66 -4.10 10.76
N THR A 114 6.77 -3.15 11.03
CA THR A 114 5.61 -3.35 11.91
C THR A 114 4.31 -3.03 11.20
N VAL A 115 3.31 -3.92 11.36
CA VAL A 115 1.96 -3.74 10.83
C VAL A 115 0.96 -3.82 11.97
N PHE A 116 0.27 -2.72 12.25
CA PHE A 116 -0.80 -2.65 13.25
C PHE A 116 -2.17 -2.59 12.56
N CYS A 117 -3.07 -3.49 12.93
CA CYS A 117 -4.45 -3.50 12.49
C CYS A 117 -5.41 -3.51 13.67
N LYS A 118 -6.55 -2.80 13.57
CA LYS A 118 -7.59 -2.84 14.62
C LYS A 118 -8.51 -4.05 14.52
N ARG A 119 -8.62 -4.63 13.32
CA ARG A 119 -9.53 -5.74 13.04
C ARG A 119 -8.73 -6.94 12.58
N ASP A 120 -8.36 -6.95 11.31
CA ASP A 120 -7.85 -8.14 10.64
C ASP A 120 -6.60 -7.81 9.81
N ILE A 121 -5.64 -8.73 9.80
CA ILE A 121 -4.61 -8.86 8.76
C ILE A 121 -4.86 -10.19 8.07
N LEU A 122 -5.02 -10.17 6.75
CA LEU A 122 -5.12 -11.35 5.90
C LEU A 122 -3.85 -11.46 5.07
N LEU A 123 -3.17 -12.62 5.16
CA LEU A 123 -2.05 -12.98 4.31
C LEU A 123 -2.47 -14.20 3.49
N ASP A 124 -2.93 -13.93 2.27
CA ASP A 124 -3.40 -14.95 1.34
C ASP A 124 -2.45 -15.00 0.13
N ALA A 125 -1.94 -16.19 -0.17
CA ALA A 125 -0.95 -16.39 -1.23
C ALA A 125 -1.21 -17.73 -1.93
N ASP A 126 -1.38 -17.68 -3.25
CA ASP A 126 -1.75 -18.84 -4.07
C ASP A 126 -0.74 -20.00 -4.02
N ASN A 127 0.56 -19.67 -3.92
CA ASN A 127 1.63 -20.65 -3.99
C ASN A 127 2.20 -20.97 -2.60
N ASN A 128 2.74 -19.97 -1.91
CA ASN A 128 3.25 -20.15 -0.56
C ASN A 128 3.25 -18.85 0.25
N PHE A 129 3.12 -19.02 1.56
CA PHE A 129 3.49 -18.06 2.57
C PHE A 129 4.67 -18.62 3.37
N LYS A 130 5.69 -17.80 3.63
CA LYS A 130 6.89 -18.21 4.37
C LYS A 130 7.25 -17.14 5.39
N ALA A 131 7.45 -17.56 6.64
CA ALA A 131 7.96 -16.71 7.71
C ALA A 131 9.25 -17.31 8.25
N PHE A 132 10.35 -16.57 8.14
CA PHE A 132 11.67 -16.97 8.63
C PHE A 132 12.18 -15.94 9.63
N GLY A 133 12.86 -16.41 10.67
CA GLY A 133 13.49 -15.55 11.67
C GLY A 133 14.19 -16.41 12.71
N THR A 134 15.16 -15.82 13.41
CA THR A 134 15.85 -16.50 14.52
C THR A 134 14.88 -16.77 15.69
N LYS A 135 13.88 -15.89 15.85
CA LYS A 135 12.84 -15.99 16.88
C LYS A 135 11.50 -15.62 16.26
N CYS A 136 10.65 -16.62 16.01
CA CYS A 136 9.28 -16.42 15.55
C CYS A 136 8.31 -16.78 16.68
N VAL A 137 7.41 -15.86 17.02
CA VAL A 137 6.39 -16.07 18.06
C VAL A 137 5.02 -15.89 17.46
N VAL A 138 4.16 -16.90 17.61
CA VAL A 138 2.74 -16.84 17.26
C VAL A 138 1.96 -17.08 18.55
N SER A 139 1.13 -16.11 18.93
CA SER A 139 0.30 -16.18 20.13
C SER A 139 -1.14 -15.85 19.76
N ALA A 140 -2.08 -16.60 20.31
CA ALA A 140 -3.51 -16.37 20.17
C ALA A 140 -4.15 -16.47 21.56
N ALA A 141 -5.08 -15.57 21.86
CA ALA A 141 -5.80 -15.58 23.14
C ALA A 141 -6.78 -16.76 23.23
N ASP A 142 -7.49 -17.03 22.13
CA ASP A 142 -8.51 -18.08 22.08
C ASP A 142 -8.06 -19.28 21.24
N ASN A 143 -7.87 -19.09 19.94
CA ASN A 143 -7.66 -20.19 19.00
C ASN A 143 -6.44 -19.96 18.09
N LEU A 144 -5.57 -20.96 18.02
CA LEU A 144 -4.57 -21.11 16.97
C LEU A 144 -4.86 -22.42 16.23
N ILE A 145 -5.25 -22.34 14.96
CA ILE A 145 -5.60 -23.51 14.15
C ILE A 145 -4.52 -23.72 13.11
N THR A 146 -3.89 -24.90 13.13
CA THR A 146 -2.98 -25.35 12.08
C THR A 146 -3.51 -26.65 11.49
N HIS A 147 -3.70 -26.67 10.17
CA HIS A 147 -4.23 -27.83 9.46
C HIS A 147 -3.49 -28.00 8.13
N SER A 148 -3.12 -29.24 7.83
CA SER A 148 -2.51 -29.62 6.55
C SER A 148 -3.15 -30.90 6.04
N LYS A 149 -3.42 -30.98 4.73
CA LYS A 149 -3.74 -32.27 4.08
C LYS A 149 -2.55 -33.23 4.07
N GLY A 150 -1.34 -32.67 4.01
CA GLY A 150 -0.08 -33.39 4.14
C GLY A 150 0.49 -33.30 5.55
N TRP A 151 1.81 -33.24 5.65
CA TRP A 151 2.53 -33.20 6.92
C TRP A 151 2.44 -31.83 7.62
N ASN A 152 2.17 -31.85 8.93
CA ASN A 152 2.38 -30.72 9.84
C ASN A 152 3.53 -31.11 10.79
N LEU A 153 4.65 -30.40 10.73
CA LEU A 153 5.89 -30.76 11.41
C LEU A 153 6.29 -29.66 12.39
N ILE A 154 6.45 -30.01 13.66
CA ILE A 154 7.04 -29.15 14.70
C ILE A 154 8.35 -29.81 15.12
N VAL A 155 9.48 -29.17 14.80
CA VAL A 155 10.81 -29.72 15.03
C VAL A 155 11.65 -28.73 15.82
N GLY A 156 12.30 -29.19 16.88
CA GLY A 156 13.14 -28.38 17.76
C GLY A 156 13.80 -29.22 18.85
N ASN A 157 14.73 -28.64 19.59
CA ASN A 157 15.36 -29.28 20.74
C ASN A 157 15.51 -28.25 21.89
N PRO A 158 14.66 -28.26 22.93
CA PRO A 158 13.48 -29.11 23.13
C PRO A 158 12.22 -28.62 22.39
N VAL A 159 11.21 -29.49 22.26
CA VAL A 159 9.82 -29.11 21.94
C VAL A 159 8.97 -29.33 23.18
N TYR A 160 8.31 -28.27 23.68
CA TYR A 160 7.37 -28.36 24.79
C TYR A 160 5.94 -28.19 24.29
N VAL A 161 5.08 -29.14 24.66
CA VAL A 161 3.64 -29.07 24.39
C VAL A 161 2.94 -29.16 25.74
N TYR A 162 2.32 -28.05 26.17
CA TYR A 162 1.58 -27.97 27.42
C TYR A 162 0.09 -27.90 27.11
N GLU A 163 -0.63 -28.99 27.39
CA GLU A 163 -2.07 -29.06 27.19
C GLU A 163 -2.80 -29.16 28.53
N LYS A 164 -3.99 -28.56 28.60
CA LYS A 164 -4.96 -28.87 29.65
C LYS A 164 -5.32 -30.36 29.50
N LYS A 165 -5.62 -31.09 30.59
CA LYS A 165 -5.82 -32.56 30.63
C LYS A 165 -7.03 -33.09 29.83
N SER A 166 -7.17 -32.75 28.55
CA SER A 166 -7.96 -33.47 27.56
C SER A 166 -7.01 -34.39 26.81
N LYS A 167 -7.24 -35.70 26.85
CA LYS A 167 -6.35 -36.69 26.23
C LYS A 167 -6.25 -36.42 24.71
N LEU A 168 -5.02 -36.19 24.21
CA LEU A 168 -4.67 -36.11 22.78
C LEU A 168 -5.09 -37.37 21.98
N ILE A 169 -5.13 -38.52 22.64
CA ILE A 169 -5.46 -39.82 22.02
C ILE A 169 -6.42 -40.55 22.97
N PRO A 170 -7.66 -40.87 22.55
CA PRO A 170 -8.52 -41.81 23.27
C PRO A 170 -7.75 -43.13 23.41
N THR A 171 -7.40 -43.50 24.64
CA THR A 171 -6.38 -44.54 24.87
C THR A 171 -6.97 -45.95 24.76
N SER A 172 -8.30 -46.06 24.68
CA SER A 172 -8.99 -47.35 24.58
C SER A 172 -10.36 -47.22 23.92
N THR A 173 -10.85 -48.29 23.31
CA THR A 173 -12.25 -48.44 22.86
C THR A 173 -13.25 -48.11 23.97
N SER A 174 -12.86 -48.29 25.25
CA SER A 174 -13.70 -47.94 26.40
C SER A 174 -13.92 -46.43 26.56
N ASP A 175 -12.96 -45.58 26.14
CA ASP A 175 -13.11 -44.12 26.19
C ASP A 175 -14.08 -43.64 25.09
N ILE A 176 -14.07 -44.29 23.92
CA ILE A 176 -15.03 -44.06 22.83
C ILE A 176 -16.43 -44.51 23.25
N VAL A 177 -16.52 -45.71 23.84
CA VAL A 177 -17.79 -46.28 24.32
C VAL A 177 -18.37 -45.45 25.47
N LYS A 178 -17.54 -44.94 26.40
CA LYS A 178 -17.99 -44.02 27.45
C LYS A 178 -18.45 -42.67 26.89
N GLY A 179 -17.71 -42.08 25.94
CA GLY A 179 -18.13 -40.84 25.29
C GLY A 179 -19.47 -40.98 24.54
N LEU A 180 -19.67 -42.12 23.84
CA LEU A 180 -20.93 -42.44 23.18
C LEU A 180 -22.06 -42.71 24.18
N LEU A 181 -21.79 -43.46 25.26
CA LEU A 181 -22.77 -43.74 26.31
C LEU A 181 -23.20 -42.46 27.05
N ASP A 182 -22.27 -41.56 27.34
CA ASP A 182 -22.59 -40.29 27.99
C ASP A 182 -23.44 -39.39 27.07
N GLN A 183 -23.18 -39.38 25.76
CA GLN A 183 -24.05 -38.70 24.78
C GLN A 183 -25.43 -39.36 24.66
N PHE A 184 -25.51 -40.69 24.75
CA PHE A 184 -26.78 -41.41 24.62
C PHE A 184 -27.63 -41.36 25.89
N LEU A 185 -27.00 -41.32 27.08
CA LEU A 185 -27.68 -41.30 28.37
C LEU A 185 -28.10 -39.89 28.82
N LEU A 186 -27.50 -38.82 28.28
CA LEU A 186 -27.83 -37.45 28.66
C LEU A 186 -28.82 -36.72 27.74
N GLY A 187 -29.25 -37.31 26.62
CA GLY A 187 -30.49 -36.91 25.93
C GLY A 187 -30.74 -35.40 25.76
N VAL A 188 -29.70 -34.63 25.42
CA VAL A 188 -29.76 -33.27 24.86
C VAL A 188 -28.76 -33.19 23.71
#